data_AF-A0A1F5B084-F1
#
_entry.id   AF-A0A1F5B084-F1
#
_cell.length_a   1.000
_cell.length_b   1.000
_cell.length_c   1.000
_cell.angle_alpha   90.00
_cell.angle_beta   90.00
_cell.angle_gamma   90.00
#
_symmetry.space_group_name_H-M   'P 1'
#
loop_
_entity.id
_entity.type
_entity.pdbx_description
1 polymer ?
#
loop_
_entity_poly.entity_id
_entity_poly.type
_entity_poly.pdbx_seq_one_letter_code
_entity_poly.pdbx_strand_id
1 'polypeptide(L)'
;MDSRKKTDGLTRRDFLRSLAAGLSVPYLTRLPGFRSSAVLNDLFWVKRIPDDPFYDPGQLNDHIGLDSLLYLMADNGLKFYRSSGGHPFAGPSGLIAAGDVVLLKVNAQWKYRGCTNSDIIRGLIQRILDHPDGFSGEVVIIENGQGRGSLRCDTTAAYGGDPSVHANANDESHHFLYLVNKVFNDPRVSAYLLDPIRGNFIGDNDHVRNGYRKFENVSYPCFTTAGGNRVELREGIWKAGAHHGNLKLINVPVLKHHDSGGSEITASLKHMYGLVSMSDGQSGLRHYSGLGETCGKMMASVATPVLNIIDAIWVSYSTLGGYPASTTFRANQLLASQDPVAADYWAAKYILYPVDSNSRHHPDFAGVDRWLVRAQETINDCGGLLDPEKGVLVSRVTKKEAEMRARTCDAGDFLNNVRLSVSRSGLHFAASALEARTLEKRLGIAVSGASPLTWSIETDAPWLSCVPSTGSGNKAIAVLAHTAGLEPGKHTARIIIRCPGATNAPLTVPVVLSLLERRRLADYDSRSNF
;
A
#
# COMPACT_ATOMS: atom_id res chain seq x y z
N MET A 1 -12.23 55.81 25.47
CA MET A 1 -12.85 54.52 25.10
C MET A 1 -11.90 53.85 24.14
N ASP A 2 -10.92 53.09 24.64
CA ASP A 2 -9.99 52.35 23.79
C ASP A 2 -9.42 51.17 24.60
N SER A 3 -9.87 49.94 24.30
CA SER A 3 -9.39 48.72 24.94
C SER A 3 -8.73 47.81 23.91
N ARG A 4 -7.39 47.85 23.88
CA ARG A 4 -6.58 46.86 23.17
C ARG A 4 -6.61 45.55 23.94
N LYS A 5 -7.39 44.58 23.45
CA LYS A 5 -7.26 43.17 23.87
C LYS A 5 -5.95 42.60 23.30
N LYS A 6 -5.02 42.22 24.18
CA LYS A 6 -3.90 41.33 23.84
C LYS A 6 -4.48 39.96 23.47
N THR A 7 -4.14 39.47 22.28
CA THR A 7 -4.36 38.07 21.89
C THR A 7 -3.19 37.25 22.39
N ASP A 8 -3.40 36.46 23.44
CA ASP A 8 -2.42 35.45 23.86
C ASP A 8 -2.41 34.30 22.84
N GLY A 9 -1.25 34.06 22.24
CA GLY A 9 -1.03 32.94 21.33
C GLY A 9 -0.89 31.63 22.08
N LEU A 10 -1.34 30.53 21.46
CA LEU A 10 -1.18 29.16 21.97
C LEU A 10 0.28 28.85 22.26
N THR A 11 0.57 28.40 23.48
CA THR A 11 1.92 28.04 23.89
C THR A 11 2.27 26.63 23.45
N ARG A 12 3.57 26.31 23.36
CA ARG A 12 4.07 24.95 23.04
C ARG A 12 3.53 23.87 23.99
N ARG A 13 3.07 24.27 25.18
CA ARG A 13 2.48 23.41 26.21
C ARG A 13 1.05 22.99 25.87
N ASP A 14 0.30 23.87 25.19
CA ASP A 14 -1.08 23.61 24.78
C ASP A 14 -1.12 22.64 23.59
N PHE A 15 -0.17 22.78 22.65
CA PHE A 15 0.02 21.86 21.52
C PHE A 15 0.35 20.42 21.95
N LEU A 16 1.15 20.26 23.01
CA LEU A 16 1.51 18.93 23.52
C LEU A 16 0.35 18.28 24.29
N ARG A 17 -0.53 19.07 24.92
CA ARG A 17 -1.74 18.55 25.57
C ARG A 17 -2.78 18.03 24.56
N SER A 18 -2.91 18.65 23.39
CA SER A 18 -3.81 18.16 22.33
C SER A 18 -3.36 16.81 21.74
N LEU A 19 -2.05 16.57 21.62
CA LEU A 19 -1.50 15.30 21.15
C LEU A 19 -1.69 14.16 22.16
N ALA A 20 -1.62 14.45 23.46
CA ALA A 20 -1.82 13.44 24.51
C ALA A 20 -3.30 13.07 24.73
N ALA A 21 -4.25 13.90 24.26
CA ALA A 21 -5.68 13.70 24.45
C ALA A 21 -6.38 12.99 23.28
N GLY A 22 -5.65 12.59 22.22
CA GLY A 22 -6.23 11.87 21.08
C GLY A 22 -7.27 12.66 20.27
N LEU A 23 -7.35 13.98 20.44
CA LEU A 23 -8.25 14.83 19.65
C LEU A 23 -7.63 15.08 18.28
N SER A 24 -8.37 14.71 17.23
CA SER A 24 -8.04 15.03 15.84
C SER A 24 -7.87 16.54 15.65
N VAL A 25 -7.09 16.93 14.64
CA VAL A 25 -6.68 18.32 14.38
C VAL A 25 -7.51 18.94 13.22
N PRO A 26 -8.82 19.23 13.34
CA PRO A 26 -9.51 20.03 12.34
C PRO A 26 -9.30 21.55 12.51
N TYR A 27 -8.69 22.02 13.60
CA TYR A 27 -8.68 23.46 13.92
C TYR A 27 -7.48 24.26 13.38
N LEU A 28 -6.38 23.63 12.96
CA LEU A 28 -5.20 24.36 12.47
C LEU A 28 -5.29 24.78 10.98
N THR A 29 -6.25 24.24 10.22
CA THR A 29 -6.41 24.54 8.78
C THR A 29 -7.26 25.79 8.50
N ARG A 30 -7.82 26.45 9.53
CA ARG A 30 -8.68 27.64 9.38
C ARG A 30 -8.00 28.99 9.68
N LEU A 31 -6.69 29.04 9.86
CA LEU A 31 -5.97 30.31 9.98
C LEU A 31 -5.66 30.90 8.59
N PRO A 32 -6.12 32.11 8.25
CA PRO A 32 -5.75 32.76 7.00
C PRO A 32 -4.26 33.12 7.04
N GLY A 33 -3.48 32.54 6.12
CA GLY A 33 -2.06 32.87 5.93
C GLY A 33 -1.06 31.71 5.99
N PHE A 34 -1.47 30.52 6.43
CA PHE A 34 -0.63 29.32 6.30
C PHE A 34 -0.93 28.61 4.99
N ARG A 35 -0.11 28.84 3.95
CA ARG A 35 -0.03 27.89 2.84
C ARG A 35 0.66 26.64 3.39
N SER A 36 -0.14 25.62 3.74
CA SER A 36 0.38 24.26 3.85
C SER A 36 1.16 23.97 2.58
N SER A 37 2.42 23.53 2.69
CA SER A 37 3.08 22.88 1.55
C SER A 37 2.11 21.83 0.99
N ALA A 38 1.95 21.77 -0.33
CA ALA A 38 1.06 20.79 -0.95
C ALA A 38 1.48 19.39 -0.47
N VAL A 39 0.55 18.65 0.12
CA VAL A 39 0.74 17.21 0.35
C VAL A 39 0.79 16.58 -1.04
N LEU A 40 1.98 16.07 -1.42
CA LEU A 40 2.18 15.40 -2.70
C LEU A 40 1.93 13.90 -2.52
N ASN A 41 1.05 13.33 -3.33
CA ASN A 41 0.75 11.90 -3.34
C ASN A 41 1.59 11.20 -4.40
N ASP A 42 2.38 10.20 -4.00
CA ASP A 42 3.25 9.45 -4.91
C ASP A 42 2.43 8.53 -5.83
N LEU A 43 2.81 8.52 -7.11
CA LEU A 43 2.38 7.57 -8.13
C LEU A 43 3.62 6.83 -8.61
N PHE A 44 3.62 5.51 -8.58
CA PHE A 44 4.73 4.68 -9.02
C PHE A 44 4.37 4.04 -10.35
N TRP A 45 5.01 4.49 -11.43
CA TRP A 45 4.63 4.14 -12.80
C TRP A 45 5.74 3.42 -13.54
N VAL A 46 5.60 2.10 -13.67
CA VAL A 46 6.52 1.23 -14.39
C VAL A 46 6.08 1.11 -15.84
N LYS A 47 7.03 1.23 -16.77
CA LYS A 47 6.81 1.15 -18.22
C LYS A 47 7.64 0.04 -18.85
N ARG A 48 7.32 -0.30 -20.11
CA ARG A 48 8.09 -1.24 -20.94
C ARG A 48 8.28 -2.61 -20.29
N ILE A 49 7.25 -3.12 -19.61
CA ILE A 49 7.24 -4.49 -19.13
C ILE A 49 7.35 -5.43 -20.34
N PRO A 50 8.32 -6.35 -20.39
CA PRO A 50 8.52 -7.23 -21.53
C PRO A 50 7.35 -8.21 -21.72
N ASP A 51 7.30 -8.83 -22.89
CA ASP A 51 6.32 -9.86 -23.25
C ASP A 51 6.34 -11.01 -22.27
N ASP A 52 7.52 -11.60 -22.07
CA ASP A 52 7.77 -12.53 -20.98
C ASP A 52 8.30 -11.78 -19.74
N PRO A 53 7.51 -11.66 -18.66
CA PRO A 53 7.91 -10.89 -17.49
C PRO A 53 8.73 -11.71 -16.48
N PHE A 54 8.91 -13.02 -16.67
CA PHE A 54 9.65 -13.87 -15.75
C PHE A 54 11.12 -13.91 -16.17
N TYR A 55 12.00 -13.33 -15.35
CA TYR A 55 13.35 -12.97 -15.78
C TYR A 55 14.48 -13.68 -15.03
N ASP A 56 14.19 -14.34 -13.91
CA ASP A 56 15.17 -15.09 -13.13
C ASP A 56 14.91 -16.61 -13.26
N PRO A 57 15.76 -17.36 -13.97
CA PRO A 57 15.64 -18.81 -14.08
C PRO A 57 15.72 -19.54 -12.73
N GLY A 58 16.34 -18.94 -11.72
CA GLY A 58 16.42 -19.46 -10.35
C GLY A 58 15.20 -19.12 -9.49
N GLN A 59 14.39 -18.13 -9.90
CA GLN A 59 13.17 -17.67 -9.22
C GLN A 59 12.03 -17.54 -10.23
N LEU A 60 11.42 -18.68 -10.58
CA LEU A 60 10.47 -18.81 -11.69
C LEU A 60 9.17 -17.99 -11.55
N ASN A 61 8.93 -17.38 -10.40
CA ASN A 61 7.73 -16.58 -10.12
C ASN A 61 8.01 -15.07 -10.08
N ASP A 62 9.27 -14.65 -10.17
CA ASP A 62 9.65 -13.24 -10.08
C ASP A 62 9.24 -12.48 -11.35
N HIS A 63 8.37 -11.48 -11.18
CA HIS A 63 7.80 -10.70 -12.27
C HIS A 63 8.50 -9.35 -12.38
N ILE A 64 9.24 -9.12 -13.47
CA ILE A 64 10.14 -7.96 -13.63
C ILE A 64 9.42 -6.60 -13.47
N GLY A 65 8.18 -6.49 -13.94
CA GLY A 65 7.39 -5.27 -13.80
C GLY A 65 6.99 -5.00 -12.34
N LEU A 66 6.72 -6.05 -11.57
CA LEU A 66 6.35 -5.92 -10.16
C LEU A 66 7.59 -5.60 -9.33
N ASP A 67 8.71 -6.26 -9.59
CA ASP A 67 9.94 -5.99 -8.86
C ASP A 67 10.46 -4.59 -9.13
N SER A 68 10.37 -4.13 -10.39
CA SER A 68 10.66 -2.74 -10.74
C SER A 68 9.75 -1.77 -9.97
N LEU A 69 8.47 -2.11 -9.80
CA LEU A 69 7.54 -1.33 -8.98
C LEU A 69 7.98 -1.29 -7.51
N LEU A 70 8.32 -2.44 -6.92
CA LEU A 70 8.75 -2.53 -5.52
C LEU A 70 10.08 -1.79 -5.27
N TYR A 71 11.03 -1.86 -6.20
CA TYR A 71 12.26 -1.06 -6.15
C TYR A 71 11.96 0.44 -6.25
N LEU A 72 11.13 0.85 -7.20
CA LEU A 72 10.73 2.25 -7.36
C LEU A 72 10.02 2.78 -6.11
N MET A 73 9.12 2.01 -5.50
CA MET A 73 8.51 2.35 -4.21
C MET A 73 9.54 2.48 -3.10
N ALA A 74 10.41 1.47 -2.97
CA ALA A 74 11.39 1.37 -1.91
C ALA A 74 12.42 2.50 -1.94
N ASP A 75 12.86 2.91 -3.13
CA ASP A 75 13.79 4.03 -3.35
C ASP A 75 13.17 5.38 -3.01
N ASN A 76 11.84 5.44 -2.98
CA ASN A 76 11.07 6.64 -2.69
C ASN A 76 10.39 6.60 -1.32
N GLY A 77 10.83 5.69 -0.45
CA GLY A 77 10.46 5.65 0.97
C GLY A 77 9.24 4.79 1.31
N LEU A 78 8.56 4.20 0.33
CA LEU A 78 7.44 3.29 0.56
C LEU A 78 7.94 1.84 0.56
N LYS A 79 8.03 1.23 1.74
CA LYS A 79 8.57 -0.13 1.91
C LYS A 79 7.46 -1.17 1.85
N PHE A 80 7.66 -2.24 1.09
CA PHE A 80 6.67 -3.32 0.96
C PHE A 80 6.59 -4.16 2.24
N TYR A 81 7.73 -4.54 2.81
CA TYR A 81 7.79 -5.36 4.02
C TYR A 81 7.92 -4.51 5.27
N ARG A 82 7.07 -4.78 6.26
CA ARG A 82 7.19 -4.30 7.62
C ARG A 82 8.18 -5.18 8.36
N SER A 83 9.45 -4.80 8.29
CA SER A 83 10.54 -5.52 8.92
C SER A 83 11.65 -4.56 9.35
N SER A 84 12.43 -4.98 10.35
CA SER A 84 13.66 -4.28 10.74
C SER A 84 14.92 -4.86 10.06
N GLY A 85 14.77 -5.97 9.33
CA GLY A 85 15.85 -6.70 8.65
C GLY A 85 16.46 -5.94 7.47
N GLY A 86 17.63 -6.39 7.03
CA GLY A 86 18.29 -5.88 5.83
C GLY A 86 17.66 -6.49 4.58
N HIS A 87 16.72 -5.77 3.96
CA HIS A 87 16.15 -6.13 2.66
C HIS A 87 15.76 -4.84 1.91
N PRO A 88 15.91 -4.75 0.57
CA PRO A 88 15.65 -3.49 -0.14
C PRO A 88 14.23 -2.95 0.07
N PHE A 89 13.26 -3.86 0.11
CA PHE A 89 11.86 -3.56 0.31
C PHE A 89 11.42 -3.49 1.78
N ALA A 90 12.33 -3.67 2.75
CA ALA A 90 11.99 -3.68 4.17
C ALA A 90 12.18 -2.34 4.87
N GLY A 91 11.28 -2.03 5.80
CA GLY A 91 11.44 -0.98 6.80
C GLY A 91 10.35 -1.09 7.88
N PRO A 92 10.52 -0.43 9.04
CA PRO A 92 9.60 -0.55 10.17
C PRO A 92 8.19 -0.02 9.88
N SER A 93 8.05 0.83 8.86
CA SER A 93 6.78 1.39 8.40
C SER A 93 6.23 0.68 7.16
N GLY A 94 6.76 -0.49 6.80
CA GLY A 94 6.33 -1.19 5.59
C GLY A 94 4.88 -1.66 5.61
N LEU A 95 4.38 -2.07 4.45
CA LEU A 95 2.96 -2.37 4.25
C LEU A 95 2.52 -3.69 4.90
N ILE A 96 3.35 -4.73 4.77
CA ILE A 96 2.99 -6.12 5.10
C ILE A 96 3.97 -6.67 6.12
N ALA A 97 3.48 -7.09 7.28
CA ALA A 97 4.23 -7.85 8.26
C ALA A 97 4.15 -9.35 7.97
N ALA A 98 5.13 -10.10 8.50
CA ALA A 98 5.25 -11.55 8.31
C ALA A 98 3.98 -12.35 8.67
N GLY A 99 3.21 -11.91 9.67
CA GLY A 99 2.02 -12.62 10.17
C GLY A 99 0.69 -12.05 9.69
N ASP A 100 0.70 -11.18 8.68
CA ASP A 100 -0.52 -10.57 8.16
C ASP A 100 -1.34 -11.55 7.29
N VAL A 101 -2.66 -11.45 7.38
CA VAL A 101 -3.58 -12.00 6.37
C VAL A 101 -3.72 -10.96 5.27
N VAL A 102 -3.24 -11.28 4.07
CA VAL A 102 -3.21 -10.37 2.91
C VAL A 102 -4.27 -10.78 1.90
N LEU A 103 -5.31 -9.96 1.75
CA LEU A 103 -6.30 -10.11 0.71
C LEU A 103 -5.81 -9.46 -0.58
N LEU A 104 -5.82 -10.21 -1.68
CA LEU A 104 -5.57 -9.71 -3.03
C LEU A 104 -6.91 -9.59 -3.74
N LYS A 105 -7.42 -8.36 -3.87
CA LYS A 105 -8.66 -8.12 -4.63
C LYS A 105 -8.33 -8.05 -6.12
N VAL A 106 -8.80 -9.03 -6.87
CA VAL A 106 -8.62 -9.13 -8.33
C VAL A 106 -9.92 -8.81 -9.06
N ASN A 107 -9.87 -8.58 -10.37
CA ASN A 107 -10.99 -8.63 -11.30
C ASN A 107 -11.12 -10.05 -11.84
N ALA A 108 -12.23 -10.73 -11.59
CA ALA A 108 -12.55 -12.04 -12.16
C ALA A 108 -14.04 -12.21 -12.50
N GLN A 109 -14.78 -11.10 -12.63
CA GLN A 109 -16.11 -11.10 -13.26
C GLN A 109 -16.04 -11.48 -14.75
N TRP A 110 -14.92 -11.17 -15.39
CA TRP A 110 -14.66 -11.36 -16.81
C TRP A 110 -13.46 -12.31 -16.99
N LYS A 111 -13.20 -12.71 -18.24
CA LYS A 111 -12.01 -13.47 -18.65
C LYS A 111 -11.26 -12.66 -19.72
N TYR A 112 -10.27 -13.22 -20.40
CA TYR A 112 -9.37 -12.51 -21.33
C TYR A 112 -8.79 -11.24 -20.70
N ARG A 113 -8.69 -10.13 -21.44
CA ARG A 113 -8.11 -8.87 -20.94
C ARG A 113 -9.10 -8.03 -20.14
N GLY A 114 -10.17 -8.68 -19.64
CA GLY A 114 -11.19 -8.09 -18.77
C GLY A 114 -11.01 -8.46 -17.29
N CYS A 115 -10.12 -9.41 -16.98
CA CYS A 115 -9.68 -9.77 -15.63
C CYS A 115 -8.28 -9.24 -15.32
N THR A 116 -7.93 -9.20 -14.03
CA THR A 116 -6.58 -8.84 -13.57
C THR A 116 -5.57 -9.84 -14.11
N ASN A 117 -4.40 -9.35 -14.53
CA ASN A 117 -3.35 -10.19 -15.03
C ASN A 117 -2.81 -11.13 -13.96
N SER A 118 -2.91 -12.45 -14.19
CA SER A 118 -2.52 -13.46 -13.21
C SER A 118 -1.00 -13.64 -13.11
N ASP A 119 -0.21 -13.27 -14.12
CA ASP A 119 1.26 -13.27 -14.03
C ASP A 119 1.74 -12.20 -13.03
N ILE A 120 1.05 -11.06 -12.94
CA ILE A 120 1.31 -10.04 -11.91
C ILE A 120 0.95 -10.57 -10.52
N ILE A 121 -0.20 -11.24 -10.39
CA ILE A 121 -0.63 -11.85 -9.12
C ILE A 121 0.34 -12.95 -8.68
N ARG A 122 0.90 -13.72 -9.63
CA ARG A 122 1.94 -14.72 -9.36
C ARG A 122 3.18 -14.06 -8.74
N GLY A 123 3.71 -13.00 -9.35
CA GLY A 123 4.83 -12.25 -8.77
C GLY A 123 4.50 -11.67 -7.40
N LEU A 124 3.28 -11.16 -7.21
CA LEU A 124 2.86 -10.54 -5.96
C LEU A 124 2.76 -11.54 -4.81
N ILE A 125 2.18 -12.71 -5.06
CA ILE A 125 2.14 -13.79 -4.07
C ILE A 125 3.56 -14.22 -3.72
N GLN A 126 4.43 -14.43 -4.72
CA GLN A 126 5.83 -14.81 -4.47
C GLN A 126 6.51 -13.80 -3.54
N ARG A 127 6.40 -12.49 -3.82
CA ARG A 127 7.00 -11.46 -2.96
C ARG A 127 6.42 -11.45 -1.57
N ILE A 128 5.12 -11.69 -1.38
CA ILE A 128 4.57 -11.80 -0.02
C ILE A 128 5.18 -13.00 0.72
N LEU A 129 5.30 -14.16 0.05
CA LEU A 129 5.89 -15.36 0.65
C LEU A 129 7.38 -15.19 0.97
N ASP A 130 8.10 -14.40 0.17
CA ASP A 130 9.52 -14.05 0.33
C ASP A 130 9.77 -12.99 1.43
N HIS A 131 8.78 -12.70 2.29
CA HIS A 131 8.96 -11.76 3.38
C HIS A 131 10.25 -12.08 4.17
N PRO A 132 11.15 -11.11 4.38
CA PRO A 132 12.52 -11.37 4.87
C PRO A 132 12.57 -11.92 6.31
N ASP A 133 11.51 -11.71 7.09
CA ASP A 133 11.36 -12.30 8.43
C ASP A 133 10.73 -13.71 8.41
N GLY A 134 10.45 -14.28 7.22
CA GLY A 134 9.69 -15.50 7.00
C GLY A 134 8.18 -15.26 7.09
N PHE A 135 7.46 -15.41 5.97
CA PHE A 135 6.01 -15.21 5.96
C PHE A 135 5.27 -16.35 6.68
N SER A 136 4.50 -16.03 7.72
CA SER A 136 3.69 -16.96 8.50
C SER A 136 2.19 -16.69 8.44
N GLY A 137 1.79 -15.61 7.75
CA GLY A 137 0.41 -15.26 7.49
C GLY A 137 -0.24 -16.07 6.37
N GLU A 138 -1.27 -15.49 5.76
CA GLU A 138 -2.02 -16.09 4.65
C GLU A 138 -2.19 -15.06 3.53
N VAL A 139 -2.09 -15.50 2.27
CA VAL A 139 -2.43 -14.70 1.08
C VAL A 139 -3.70 -15.26 0.46
N VAL A 140 -4.72 -14.43 0.29
CA VAL A 140 -6.04 -14.87 -0.18
C VAL A 140 -6.47 -14.06 -1.39
N ILE A 141 -6.59 -14.71 -2.55
CA ILE A 141 -7.17 -14.08 -3.74
C ILE A 141 -8.68 -14.01 -3.57
N ILE A 142 -9.26 -12.80 -3.64
CA ILE A 142 -10.70 -12.60 -3.48
C ILE A 142 -11.33 -11.87 -4.66
N GLU A 143 -12.59 -12.19 -4.94
CA GLU A 143 -13.43 -11.49 -5.90
C GLU A 143 -14.91 -11.67 -5.56
N ASN A 144 -15.72 -10.64 -5.78
CA ASN A 144 -17.16 -10.71 -5.97
C ASN A 144 -17.52 -10.20 -7.39
N GLY A 145 -17.67 -11.11 -8.34
CA GLY A 145 -18.11 -10.84 -9.71
C GLY A 145 -19.63 -10.63 -9.86
N GLN A 146 -20.33 -10.40 -8.75
CA GLN A 146 -21.75 -10.04 -8.70
C GLN A 146 -22.69 -11.10 -9.28
N GLY A 147 -22.33 -12.37 -9.07
CA GLY A 147 -23.06 -13.53 -9.56
C GLY A 147 -22.59 -14.03 -10.93
N ARG A 148 -21.49 -13.47 -11.44
CA ARG A 148 -20.90 -13.81 -12.73
C ARG A 148 -19.41 -14.12 -12.62
N GLY A 149 -18.82 -14.01 -11.43
CA GLY A 149 -17.38 -14.18 -11.23
C GLY A 149 -16.93 -15.62 -11.31
N SER A 150 -15.71 -15.83 -11.81
CA SER A 150 -15.01 -17.10 -11.73
C SER A 150 -13.51 -16.87 -11.57
N LEU A 151 -12.94 -17.36 -10.47
CA LEU A 151 -11.48 -17.37 -10.28
C LEU A 151 -10.75 -18.38 -11.18
N ARG A 152 -11.51 -19.18 -11.96
CA ARG A 152 -11.01 -20.03 -13.03
C ARG A 152 -11.00 -19.33 -14.39
N CYS A 153 -11.55 -18.12 -14.50
CA CYS A 153 -11.63 -17.35 -15.75
C CYS A 153 -12.37 -18.09 -16.88
N ASP A 154 -13.43 -18.82 -16.54
CA ASP A 154 -14.30 -19.60 -17.45
C ASP A 154 -15.74 -19.05 -17.51
N THR A 155 -15.91 -17.76 -17.28
CA THR A 155 -17.24 -17.11 -17.37
C THR A 155 -17.75 -17.12 -18.82
N THR A 156 -19.03 -17.39 -19.03
CA THR A 156 -19.57 -17.71 -20.37
C THR A 156 -20.55 -16.66 -20.93
N ALA A 157 -21.30 -16.00 -20.04
CA ALA A 157 -22.46 -15.19 -20.42
C ALA A 157 -22.14 -14.03 -21.37
N ALA A 158 -20.92 -13.48 -21.31
CA ALA A 158 -20.49 -12.39 -22.19
C ALA A 158 -19.63 -12.84 -23.38
N TYR A 159 -19.47 -14.15 -23.60
CA TYR A 159 -18.57 -14.72 -24.60
C TYR A 159 -19.27 -15.74 -25.49
N GLY A 160 -20.52 -15.47 -25.86
CA GLY A 160 -21.30 -16.37 -26.73
C GLY A 160 -21.52 -17.77 -26.14
N GLY A 161 -21.42 -17.93 -24.82
CA GLY A 161 -21.53 -19.23 -24.16
C GLY A 161 -20.22 -20.04 -24.08
N ASP A 162 -19.08 -19.50 -24.53
CA ASP A 162 -17.79 -20.20 -24.51
C ASP A 162 -17.34 -20.54 -23.07
N PRO A 163 -17.26 -21.84 -22.71
CA PRO A 163 -16.87 -22.32 -21.38
C PRO A 163 -15.35 -22.39 -21.18
N SER A 164 -14.56 -22.06 -22.20
CA SER A 164 -13.11 -22.22 -22.16
C SER A 164 -12.48 -21.23 -21.17
N VAL A 165 -11.39 -21.68 -20.55
CA VAL A 165 -10.58 -20.86 -19.64
C VAL A 165 -9.76 -19.88 -20.47
N HIS A 166 -9.87 -18.59 -20.12
CA HIS A 166 -9.02 -17.55 -20.71
C HIS A 166 -8.59 -16.56 -19.62
N ALA A 167 -7.52 -16.85 -18.89
CA ALA A 167 -6.95 -15.88 -17.95
C ALA A 167 -6.25 -14.73 -18.69
N ASN A 168 -6.17 -13.55 -18.06
CA ASN A 168 -5.29 -12.48 -18.51
C ASN A 168 -3.83 -12.84 -18.18
N ALA A 169 -3.22 -13.74 -18.94
CA ALA A 169 -1.83 -14.13 -18.78
C ALA A 169 -1.19 -14.38 -20.13
N ASN A 170 0.11 -14.63 -20.13
CA ASN A 170 0.82 -15.15 -21.29
C ASN A 170 0.39 -16.59 -21.60
N ASP A 171 0.26 -17.42 -20.56
CA ASP A 171 -0.43 -18.71 -20.65
C ASP A 171 -1.85 -18.54 -20.11
N GLU A 172 -2.83 -18.52 -21.01
CA GLU A 172 -4.23 -18.26 -20.64
C GLU A 172 -4.83 -19.36 -19.76
N SER A 173 -4.18 -20.53 -19.62
CA SER A 173 -4.58 -21.56 -18.66
C SER A 173 -4.20 -21.22 -17.20
N HIS A 174 -3.27 -20.28 -16.99
CA HIS A 174 -2.78 -19.87 -15.67
C HIS A 174 -3.74 -18.91 -14.95
N HIS A 175 -4.98 -19.35 -14.73
CA HIS A 175 -5.97 -18.61 -13.94
C HIS A 175 -5.62 -18.58 -12.43
N PHE A 176 -6.35 -17.78 -11.64
CA PHE A 176 -6.05 -17.60 -10.21
C PHE A 176 -6.02 -18.91 -9.42
N LEU A 177 -6.99 -19.82 -9.65
CA LEU A 177 -6.96 -21.14 -8.99
C LEU A 177 -5.80 -22.04 -9.47
N TYR A 178 -5.24 -21.83 -10.66
CA TYR A 178 -4.05 -22.55 -11.12
C TYR A 178 -2.83 -22.08 -10.33
N LEU A 179 -2.72 -20.77 -10.07
CA LEU A 179 -1.67 -20.24 -9.20
C LEU A 179 -1.72 -20.89 -7.82
N VAL A 180 -2.89 -20.91 -7.18
CA VAL A 180 -3.09 -21.51 -5.85
C VAL A 180 -2.73 -22.99 -5.86
N ASN A 181 -3.29 -23.78 -6.78
CA ASN A 181 -3.25 -25.24 -6.71
C ASN A 181 -2.04 -25.89 -7.40
N LYS A 182 -1.38 -25.19 -8.34
CA LYS A 182 -0.32 -25.76 -9.19
C LYS A 182 1.00 -25.01 -9.08
N VAL A 183 0.97 -23.67 -9.13
CA VAL A 183 2.21 -22.87 -9.04
C VAL A 183 2.74 -22.86 -7.61
N PHE A 184 1.88 -22.48 -6.65
CA PHE A 184 2.30 -22.37 -5.25
C PHE A 184 2.07 -23.67 -4.50
N ASN A 185 0.86 -24.23 -4.56
CA ASN A 185 0.47 -25.42 -3.76
C ASN A 185 0.94 -25.30 -2.30
N ASP A 186 0.81 -24.09 -1.74
CA ASP A 186 1.28 -23.72 -0.42
C ASP A 186 0.06 -23.50 0.49
N PRO A 187 0.00 -24.08 1.70
CA PRO A 187 -1.16 -23.93 2.59
C PRO A 187 -1.43 -22.47 3.02
N ARG A 188 -0.45 -21.57 2.86
CA ARG A 188 -0.59 -20.14 3.13
C ARG A 188 -1.23 -19.37 1.96
N VAL A 189 -1.40 -19.99 0.79
CA VAL A 189 -1.97 -19.33 -0.39
C VAL A 189 -3.33 -19.94 -0.69
N SER A 190 -4.38 -19.12 -0.68
CA SER A 190 -5.74 -19.57 -0.91
C SER A 190 -6.54 -18.59 -1.78
N ALA A 191 -7.77 -18.95 -2.09
CA ALA A 191 -8.68 -18.14 -2.88
C ALA A 191 -10.11 -18.27 -2.36
N TYR A 192 -10.89 -17.18 -2.43
CA TYR A 192 -12.28 -17.16 -2.01
C TYR A 192 -13.13 -16.35 -3.00
N LEU A 193 -14.02 -17.03 -3.71
CA LEU A 193 -15.03 -16.37 -4.55
C LEU A 193 -16.22 -15.98 -3.65
N LEU A 194 -16.49 -14.68 -3.55
CA LEU A 194 -17.55 -14.11 -2.71
C LEU A 194 -18.94 -14.20 -3.35
N ASP A 195 -19.03 -14.50 -4.65
CA ASP A 195 -20.30 -14.60 -5.38
C ASP A 195 -21.34 -15.49 -4.68
N PRO A 196 -21.03 -16.71 -4.18
CA PRO A 196 -22.02 -17.58 -3.54
C PRO A 196 -22.63 -16.99 -2.26
N ILE A 197 -21.91 -16.11 -1.55
CA ILE A 197 -22.36 -15.52 -0.28
C ILE A 197 -22.90 -14.10 -0.44
N ARG A 198 -22.84 -13.52 -1.65
CA ARG A 198 -23.21 -12.11 -1.91
C ARG A 198 -24.63 -11.75 -1.48
N GLY A 199 -25.55 -12.70 -1.52
CA GLY A 199 -26.96 -12.51 -1.12
C GLY A 199 -27.23 -12.70 0.37
N ASN A 200 -26.26 -13.22 1.13
CA ASN A 200 -26.47 -13.61 2.51
C ASN A 200 -26.13 -12.43 3.43
N PHE A 201 -27.14 -11.75 3.97
CA PHE A 201 -26.92 -10.71 4.98
C PHE A 201 -26.92 -11.31 6.39
N ILE A 202 -25.86 -11.06 7.14
CA ILE A 202 -25.68 -11.56 8.50
C ILE A 202 -25.78 -10.41 9.52
N GLY A 203 -26.10 -10.74 10.77
CA GLY A 203 -26.19 -9.76 11.85
C GLY A 203 -24.82 -9.33 12.38
N ASP A 204 -24.80 -8.23 13.13
CA ASP A 204 -23.58 -7.61 13.64
C ASP A 204 -22.77 -8.54 14.56
N ASN A 205 -23.46 -9.37 15.36
CA ASN A 205 -22.84 -10.31 16.30
C ASN A 205 -22.62 -11.72 15.71
N ASP A 206 -22.87 -11.91 14.40
CA ASP A 206 -22.69 -13.20 13.75
C ASP A 206 -21.27 -13.36 13.21
N HIS A 207 -20.40 -13.91 14.05
CA HIS A 207 -19.00 -14.14 13.70
C HIS A 207 -18.71 -15.53 13.11
N VAL A 208 -19.76 -16.24 12.65
CA VAL A 208 -19.64 -17.64 12.19
C VAL A 208 -20.04 -17.77 10.73
N ARG A 209 -21.22 -17.27 10.34
CA ARG A 209 -21.73 -17.50 8.98
C ARG A 209 -21.03 -16.61 7.95
N ASN A 210 -20.77 -17.14 6.76
CA ASN A 210 -20.27 -16.34 5.65
C ASN A 210 -21.39 -15.51 5.02
N GLY A 211 -21.15 -14.24 4.77
CA GLY A 211 -22.13 -13.32 4.23
C GLY A 211 -21.63 -11.88 4.18
N TYR A 212 -22.56 -10.93 4.16
CA TYR A 212 -22.31 -9.51 4.12
C TYR A 212 -22.96 -8.84 5.33
N ARG A 213 -22.27 -7.86 5.91
CA ARG A 213 -22.86 -6.94 6.89
C ARG A 213 -23.11 -5.60 6.23
N LYS A 214 -24.18 -4.93 6.67
CA LYS A 214 -24.48 -3.55 6.25
C LYS A 214 -23.72 -2.59 7.13
N PHE A 215 -23.18 -1.54 6.54
CA PHE A 215 -22.56 -0.44 7.26
C PHE A 215 -22.96 0.86 6.59
N GLU A 216 -23.85 1.59 7.25
CA GLU A 216 -24.51 2.78 6.69
C GLU A 216 -25.12 2.47 5.31
N ASN A 217 -24.67 3.15 4.25
CA ASN A 217 -25.13 2.98 2.88
C ASN A 217 -24.36 1.90 2.07
N VAL A 218 -23.33 1.27 2.64
CA VAL A 218 -22.54 0.20 2.01
C VAL A 218 -22.73 -1.15 2.71
N SER A 219 -22.08 -2.17 2.17
CA SER A 219 -21.96 -3.49 2.80
C SER A 219 -20.57 -4.07 2.56
N TYR A 220 -20.16 -5.02 3.38
CA TYR A 220 -18.83 -5.63 3.29
C TYR A 220 -18.88 -7.12 3.62
N PRO A 221 -17.99 -7.93 3.02
CA PRO A 221 -17.98 -9.37 3.23
C PRO A 221 -17.39 -9.74 4.58
N CYS A 222 -18.00 -10.75 5.19
CA CYS A 222 -17.46 -11.52 6.30
C CYS A 222 -17.40 -12.98 5.90
N PHE A 223 -16.22 -13.59 5.93
CA PHE A 223 -16.01 -14.96 5.47
C PHE A 223 -14.83 -15.62 6.17
N THR A 224 -14.82 -16.96 6.20
CA THR A 224 -13.68 -17.73 6.71
C THR A 224 -12.82 -18.20 5.55
N THR A 225 -11.53 -17.90 5.59
CA THR A 225 -10.54 -18.32 4.58
C THR A 225 -10.25 -19.82 4.67
N ALA A 226 -9.54 -20.38 3.68
CA ALA A 226 -9.11 -21.78 3.75
C ALA A 226 -8.14 -22.03 4.92
N GLY A 227 -7.32 -21.04 5.28
CA GLY A 227 -6.46 -21.07 6.47
C GLY A 227 -7.21 -20.95 7.81
N GLY A 228 -8.54 -20.82 7.79
CA GLY A 228 -9.37 -20.72 9.00
C GLY A 228 -9.45 -19.31 9.60
N ASN A 229 -8.95 -18.28 8.90
CA ASN A 229 -9.05 -16.90 9.36
C ASN A 229 -10.45 -16.36 9.10
N ARG A 230 -11.17 -15.94 10.15
CA ARG A 230 -12.46 -15.25 10.02
C ARG A 230 -12.21 -13.79 9.66
N VAL A 231 -12.28 -13.49 8.37
CA VAL A 231 -12.19 -12.14 7.83
C VAL A 231 -13.53 -11.45 8.02
N GLU A 232 -13.51 -10.28 8.66
CA GLU A 232 -14.62 -9.35 8.72
C GLU A 232 -14.08 -8.04 8.17
N LEU A 233 -14.28 -7.79 6.87
CA LEU A 233 -13.42 -6.89 6.09
C LEU A 233 -13.20 -5.51 6.74
N ARG A 234 -14.22 -4.99 7.40
CA ARG A 234 -14.16 -3.71 8.11
C ARG A 234 -13.41 -3.77 9.43
N GLU A 235 -13.64 -4.81 10.22
CA GLU A 235 -13.13 -4.91 11.59
C GLU A 235 -11.77 -5.61 11.69
N GLY A 236 -11.40 -6.46 10.73
CA GLY A 236 -10.15 -7.22 10.71
C GLY A 236 -10.37 -8.73 10.82
N ILE A 237 -9.46 -9.42 11.51
CA ILE A 237 -9.55 -10.87 11.76
C ILE A 237 -10.24 -11.12 13.10
N TRP A 238 -11.39 -11.79 13.09
CA TRP A 238 -12.06 -12.22 14.32
C TRP A 238 -11.44 -13.52 14.85
N LYS A 239 -10.94 -13.48 16.09
CA LYS A 239 -10.37 -14.65 16.76
C LYS A 239 -10.55 -14.52 18.27
N ALA A 240 -10.94 -15.61 18.92
CA ALA A 240 -11.05 -15.70 20.39
C ALA A 240 -11.85 -14.54 21.05
N GLY A 241 -12.92 -14.08 20.41
CA GLY A 241 -13.79 -13.04 20.95
C GLY A 241 -13.34 -11.60 20.69
N ALA A 242 -12.31 -11.38 19.88
CA ALA A 242 -11.81 -10.06 19.54
C ALA A 242 -11.38 -9.92 18.07
N HIS A 243 -11.32 -8.68 17.59
CA HIS A 243 -10.78 -8.35 16.26
C HIS A 243 -9.29 -8.02 16.34
N HIS A 244 -8.52 -8.53 15.40
CA HIS A 244 -7.09 -8.28 15.25
C HIS A 244 -6.81 -7.48 13.97
N GLY A 245 -5.92 -6.48 14.08
CA GLY A 245 -5.57 -5.55 13.01
C GLY A 245 -4.58 -6.06 11.95
N ASN A 246 -4.31 -7.36 11.90
CA ASN A 246 -3.37 -8.00 10.98
C ASN A 246 -4.00 -8.36 9.61
N LEU A 247 -5.08 -7.69 9.23
CA LEU A 247 -5.70 -7.81 7.90
C LEU A 247 -5.18 -6.70 6.98
N LYS A 248 -4.64 -7.09 5.82
CA LYS A 248 -4.21 -6.18 4.75
C LYS A 248 -5.04 -6.42 3.49
N LEU A 249 -5.29 -5.35 2.74
CA LEU A 249 -5.92 -5.41 1.43
C LEU A 249 -4.98 -4.79 0.41
N ILE A 250 -4.63 -5.54 -0.64
CA ILE A 250 -4.00 -5.00 -1.84
C ILE A 250 -5.05 -5.06 -2.95
N ASN A 251 -5.34 -3.90 -3.53
CA ASN A 251 -6.34 -3.76 -4.58
C ASN A 251 -5.62 -3.83 -5.94
N VAL A 252 -5.93 -4.81 -6.78
CA VAL A 252 -5.21 -5.05 -8.05
C VAL A 252 -6.19 -5.02 -9.24
N PRO A 253 -6.74 -3.85 -9.58
CA PRO A 253 -7.68 -3.73 -10.70
C PRO A 253 -6.99 -3.86 -12.06
N VAL A 254 -7.70 -4.42 -13.05
CA VAL A 254 -7.35 -4.22 -14.47
C VAL A 254 -7.84 -2.85 -14.94
N LEU A 255 -7.00 -2.12 -15.69
CA LEU A 255 -7.38 -0.87 -16.34
C LEU A 255 -8.18 -1.17 -17.62
N LYS A 256 -9.41 -0.68 -17.69
CA LYS A 256 -10.25 -0.88 -18.87
C LYS A 256 -11.37 0.13 -19.01
N HIS A 257 -11.94 0.21 -20.20
CA HIS A 257 -13.28 0.72 -20.42
C HIS A 257 -14.31 -0.10 -19.63
N HIS A 258 -15.34 0.59 -19.14
CA HIS A 258 -16.49 -0.04 -18.53
C HIS A 258 -17.73 0.16 -19.40
N ASP A 259 -18.39 1.30 -19.31
CA ASP A 259 -19.66 1.59 -19.96
C ASP A 259 -19.85 3.07 -20.30
N SER A 260 -20.64 3.36 -21.32
CA SER A 260 -21.01 4.74 -21.67
C SER A 260 -22.16 5.24 -20.79
N GLY A 261 -21.93 6.31 -20.04
CA GLY A 261 -22.93 6.97 -19.18
C GLY A 261 -22.93 6.49 -17.74
N GLY A 262 -22.15 5.45 -17.42
CA GLY A 262 -21.95 4.96 -16.07
C GLY A 262 -20.63 5.43 -15.47
N SER A 263 -19.68 4.50 -15.32
CA SER A 263 -18.35 4.78 -14.78
C SER A 263 -17.32 5.18 -15.85
N GLU A 264 -17.58 4.85 -17.12
CA GLU A 264 -16.69 5.02 -18.28
C GLU A 264 -15.41 4.17 -18.24
N ILE A 265 -14.77 4.07 -17.07
CA ILE A 265 -13.52 3.36 -16.84
C ILE A 265 -13.61 2.47 -15.59
N THR A 266 -12.78 1.44 -15.55
CA THR A 266 -12.48 0.65 -14.35
C THR A 266 -11.02 0.81 -13.99
N ALA A 267 -10.79 1.20 -12.75
CA ALA A 267 -9.49 1.27 -12.08
C ALA A 267 -9.70 1.05 -10.57
N SER A 268 -8.87 1.64 -9.71
CA SER A 268 -8.81 1.38 -8.26
C SER A 268 -10.12 1.65 -7.53
N LEU A 269 -10.74 2.81 -7.72
CA LEU A 269 -11.98 3.19 -7.02
C LEU A 269 -13.13 2.29 -7.45
N LYS A 270 -13.38 2.22 -8.77
CA LYS A 270 -14.49 1.41 -9.31
C LYS A 270 -14.37 -0.05 -8.88
N HIS A 271 -13.17 -0.58 -8.72
CA HIS A 271 -12.97 -1.99 -8.34
C HIS A 271 -13.45 -2.32 -6.92
N MET A 272 -13.45 -1.36 -5.99
CA MET A 272 -13.96 -1.55 -4.63
C MET A 272 -15.46 -1.79 -4.57
N TYR A 273 -16.21 -1.40 -5.62
CA TYR A 273 -17.60 -1.79 -5.75
C TYR A 273 -17.75 -3.34 -5.80
N GLY A 274 -16.74 -4.05 -6.29
CA GLY A 274 -16.67 -5.52 -6.26
C GLY A 274 -16.42 -6.10 -4.86
N LEU A 275 -16.58 -5.31 -3.80
CA LEU A 275 -16.60 -5.77 -2.41
C LEU A 275 -17.91 -5.40 -1.70
N VAL A 276 -18.86 -4.75 -2.38
CA VAL A 276 -20.21 -4.57 -1.84
C VAL A 276 -21.14 -5.66 -2.35
N SER A 277 -22.17 -5.99 -1.56
CA SER A 277 -23.31 -6.74 -2.06
C SER A 277 -24.24 -5.82 -2.85
N MET A 278 -24.85 -6.34 -3.91
CA MET A 278 -25.94 -5.68 -4.65
C MET A 278 -27.29 -6.36 -4.45
N SER A 279 -27.32 -7.40 -3.62
CA SER A 279 -28.51 -8.21 -3.39
C SER A 279 -29.51 -7.56 -2.42
N ASP A 280 -29.20 -6.39 -1.86
CA ASP A 280 -30.10 -5.58 -1.02
C ASP A 280 -30.84 -4.46 -1.77
N GLY A 281 -30.85 -4.53 -3.11
CA GLY A 281 -31.58 -3.57 -3.95
C GLY A 281 -30.86 -2.23 -4.16
N GLN A 282 -29.64 -2.05 -3.66
CA GLN A 282 -28.89 -0.80 -3.77
C GLN A 282 -28.01 -0.71 -5.03
N SER A 283 -28.17 -1.62 -5.99
CA SER A 283 -27.34 -1.70 -7.21
C SER A 283 -27.31 -0.39 -8.00
N GLY A 284 -28.46 0.22 -8.27
CA GLY A 284 -28.52 1.46 -9.04
C GLY A 284 -27.73 2.61 -8.40
N LEU A 285 -27.85 2.76 -7.07
CA LEU A 285 -27.12 3.76 -6.30
C LEU A 285 -25.62 3.44 -6.27
N ARG A 286 -25.25 2.24 -5.84
CA ARG A 286 -23.84 1.87 -5.59
C ARG A 286 -23.03 1.73 -6.88
N HIS A 287 -23.65 1.34 -7.99
CA HIS A 287 -22.97 1.16 -9.26
C HIS A 287 -22.90 2.47 -10.06
N TYR A 288 -23.94 3.30 -10.01
CA TYR A 288 -24.07 4.45 -10.91
C TYR A 288 -24.19 5.77 -10.15
N SER A 289 -25.38 6.11 -9.64
CA SER A 289 -25.66 7.49 -9.19
C SER A 289 -24.85 7.91 -7.96
N GLY A 290 -24.46 6.97 -7.11
CA GLY A 290 -23.64 7.15 -5.91
C GLY A 290 -22.29 6.42 -5.99
N LEU A 291 -21.77 6.14 -7.20
CA LEU A 291 -20.54 5.37 -7.38
C LEU A 291 -19.35 5.94 -6.59
N GLY A 292 -19.05 7.22 -6.77
CA GLY A 292 -17.91 7.86 -6.10
C GLY A 292 -18.01 7.83 -4.58
N GLU A 293 -19.20 8.08 -4.04
CA GLU A 293 -19.48 7.99 -2.61
C GLU A 293 -19.32 6.57 -2.08
N THR A 294 -19.86 5.58 -2.81
CA THR A 294 -19.76 4.16 -2.45
C THR A 294 -18.31 3.72 -2.39
N CYS A 295 -17.54 3.99 -3.44
CA CYS A 295 -16.12 3.65 -3.52
C CYS A 295 -15.30 4.39 -2.45
N GLY A 296 -15.55 5.69 -2.27
CA GLY A 296 -14.91 6.50 -1.23
C GLY A 296 -15.18 5.98 0.18
N LYS A 297 -16.44 5.63 0.49
CA LYS A 297 -16.85 5.06 1.78
C LYS A 297 -16.22 3.69 2.03
N MET A 298 -16.17 2.83 1.01
CA MET A 298 -15.49 1.54 1.11
C MET A 298 -14.00 1.71 1.43
N MET A 299 -13.32 2.64 0.77
CA MET A 299 -11.90 2.86 0.99
C MET A 299 -11.59 3.55 2.32
N ALA A 300 -12.38 4.52 2.76
CA ALA A 300 -12.09 5.30 3.96
C ALA A 300 -12.67 4.69 5.26
N SER A 301 -13.76 3.91 5.18
CA SER A 301 -14.49 3.46 6.37
C SER A 301 -14.73 1.96 6.47
N VAL A 302 -14.41 1.19 5.42
CA VAL A 302 -14.48 -0.27 5.44
C VAL A 302 -13.07 -0.85 5.39
N ALA A 303 -12.39 -0.74 4.25
CA ALA A 303 -11.03 -1.26 4.11
C ALA A 303 -10.19 -0.35 3.22
N THR A 304 -9.28 0.38 3.84
CA THR A 304 -8.21 1.10 3.17
C THR A 304 -7.23 0.09 2.56
N PRO A 305 -7.11 0.01 1.22
CA PRO A 305 -6.06 -0.79 0.62
C PRO A 305 -4.69 -0.22 1.02
N VAL A 306 -3.76 -1.07 1.42
CA VAL A 306 -2.38 -0.62 1.72
C VAL A 306 -1.64 -0.20 0.46
N LEU A 307 -2.10 -0.68 -0.70
CA LEU A 307 -1.62 -0.33 -2.02
C LEU A 307 -2.70 -0.65 -3.06
N ASN A 308 -2.87 0.25 -4.03
CA ASN A 308 -3.59 -0.03 -5.27
C ASN A 308 -2.54 -0.25 -6.36
N ILE A 309 -2.63 -1.36 -7.10
CA ILE A 309 -1.77 -1.70 -8.24
C ILE A 309 -2.67 -1.87 -9.45
N ILE A 310 -2.74 -0.85 -10.29
CA ILE A 310 -3.47 -0.90 -11.56
C ILE A 310 -2.65 -1.72 -12.56
N ASP A 311 -3.19 -2.88 -12.93
CA ASP A 311 -2.75 -3.68 -14.06
C ASP A 311 -3.13 -2.99 -15.36
N ALA A 312 -2.13 -2.50 -16.08
CA ALA A 312 -2.25 -1.96 -17.42
C ALA A 312 -1.23 -2.63 -18.36
N ILE A 313 -0.94 -3.92 -18.17
CA ILE A 313 -0.18 -4.69 -19.16
C ILE A 313 -1.04 -4.82 -20.42
N TRP A 314 -2.28 -5.24 -20.22
CA TRP A 314 -3.33 -5.20 -21.23
C TRP A 314 -4.42 -4.22 -20.80
N VAL A 315 -4.84 -3.37 -21.74
CA VAL A 315 -5.92 -2.41 -21.56
C VAL A 315 -7.03 -2.75 -22.53
N SER A 316 -8.21 -3.06 -22.02
CA SER A 316 -9.40 -3.16 -22.88
C SER A 316 -10.01 -1.78 -23.04
N TYR A 317 -9.91 -1.18 -24.21
CA TYR A 317 -10.27 0.23 -24.40
C TYR A 317 -11.68 0.44 -24.95
N SER A 318 -12.37 -0.58 -25.46
CA SER A 318 -13.75 -0.41 -25.97
C SER A 318 -14.75 -1.48 -25.54
N THR A 319 -14.31 -2.52 -24.81
CA THR A 319 -15.21 -3.54 -24.27
C THR A 319 -14.96 -3.81 -22.80
N LEU A 320 -16.04 -4.00 -22.05
CA LEU A 320 -15.97 -4.30 -20.63
C LEU A 320 -15.38 -5.72 -20.38
N GLY A 321 -15.71 -6.66 -21.27
CA GLY A 321 -15.30 -8.07 -21.18
C GLY A 321 -13.86 -8.35 -21.61
N GLY A 322 -13.13 -7.37 -22.18
CA GLY A 322 -11.75 -7.59 -22.60
C GLY A 322 -11.57 -8.50 -23.80
N TYR A 323 -12.61 -8.60 -24.63
CA TYR A 323 -12.67 -9.40 -25.86
C TYR A 323 -13.72 -8.79 -26.80
N PRO A 324 -13.56 -8.82 -28.14
CA PRO A 324 -12.49 -9.48 -28.92
C PRO A 324 -11.11 -8.85 -28.75
N ALA A 325 -10.05 -9.55 -29.19
CA ALA A 325 -8.68 -9.04 -29.13
C ALA A 325 -8.49 -7.71 -29.88
N SER A 326 -9.31 -7.42 -30.89
CA SER A 326 -9.28 -6.13 -31.61
C SER A 326 -9.67 -4.94 -30.73
N THR A 327 -10.27 -5.16 -29.55
CA THR A 327 -10.70 -4.10 -28.61
C THR A 327 -9.74 -3.94 -27.43
N THR A 328 -8.57 -4.57 -27.50
CA THR A 328 -7.56 -4.55 -26.44
C THR A 328 -6.23 -4.01 -26.97
N PHE A 329 -5.43 -3.47 -26.08
CA PHE A 329 -4.12 -2.89 -26.38
C PHE A 329 -3.11 -3.33 -25.31
N ARG A 330 -1.91 -3.72 -25.74
CA ARG A 330 -0.85 -4.12 -24.83
C ARG A 330 -0.02 -2.92 -24.43
N ALA A 331 -0.39 -2.29 -23.31
CA ALA A 331 0.26 -1.08 -22.81
C ALA A 331 1.55 -1.36 -22.02
N ASN A 332 1.76 -2.58 -21.52
CA ASN A 332 3.00 -3.01 -20.84
C ASN A 332 3.40 -2.12 -19.67
N GLN A 333 2.42 -1.77 -18.84
CA GLN A 333 2.58 -0.81 -17.76
C GLN A 333 1.94 -1.30 -16.45
N LEU A 334 2.51 -0.85 -15.34
CA LEU A 334 1.92 -0.93 -14.01
C LEU A 334 1.91 0.45 -13.39
N LEU A 335 0.81 0.80 -12.70
CA LEU A 335 0.71 2.02 -11.92
C LEU A 335 0.29 1.68 -10.50
N ALA A 336 0.98 2.19 -9.49
CA ALA A 336 0.56 1.99 -8.10
C ALA A 336 0.53 3.29 -7.30
N SER A 337 -0.39 3.34 -6.33
CA SER A 337 -0.45 4.39 -5.32
C SER A 337 -1.25 3.96 -4.10
N GLN A 338 -0.98 4.63 -2.98
CA GLN A 338 -1.86 4.62 -1.82
C GLN A 338 -3.02 5.62 -1.96
N ASP A 339 -2.92 6.58 -2.90
CA ASP A 339 -4.01 7.48 -3.27
C ASP A 339 -4.77 6.91 -4.49
N PRO A 340 -5.96 6.33 -4.28
CA PRO A 340 -6.74 5.72 -5.35
C PRO A 340 -7.38 6.75 -6.29
N VAL A 341 -7.62 7.99 -5.82
CA VAL A 341 -8.16 9.06 -6.68
C VAL A 341 -7.09 9.52 -7.65
N ALA A 342 -5.86 9.71 -7.17
CA ALA A 342 -4.72 10.06 -8.01
C ALA A 342 -4.38 8.94 -8.98
N ALA A 343 -4.40 7.68 -8.53
CA ALA A 343 -4.16 6.52 -9.38
C ALA A 343 -5.15 6.44 -10.55
N ASP A 344 -6.45 6.60 -10.27
CA ASP A 344 -7.49 6.52 -11.29
C ASP A 344 -7.44 7.71 -12.25
N TYR A 345 -7.25 8.94 -11.74
CA TYR A 345 -7.04 10.13 -12.57
C TYR A 345 -5.86 9.94 -13.52
N TRP A 346 -4.71 9.48 -13.00
CA TRP A 346 -3.48 9.32 -13.76
C TRP A 346 -3.60 8.21 -14.80
N ALA A 347 -4.15 7.04 -14.42
CA ALA A 347 -4.37 5.93 -15.33
C ALA A 347 -5.31 6.31 -16.48
N ALA A 348 -6.40 7.01 -16.17
CA ALA A 348 -7.34 7.51 -17.16
C ALA A 348 -6.65 8.43 -18.18
N LYS A 349 -5.91 9.44 -17.70
CA LYS A 349 -5.28 10.48 -18.54
C LYS A 349 -4.09 10.00 -19.35
N TYR A 350 -3.21 9.21 -18.72
CA TYR A 350 -1.88 8.94 -19.24
C TYR A 350 -1.69 7.51 -19.76
N ILE A 351 -2.66 6.61 -19.52
CA ILE A 351 -2.59 5.23 -19.97
C ILE A 351 -3.79 4.87 -20.84
N LEU A 352 -5.03 5.03 -20.38
CA LEU A 352 -6.21 4.62 -21.14
C LEU A 352 -6.57 5.60 -22.26
N TYR A 353 -6.79 6.88 -21.96
CA TYR A 353 -7.17 7.88 -22.96
C TYR A 353 -6.21 7.95 -24.16
N PRO A 354 -4.88 7.86 -24.00
CA PRO A 354 -3.97 7.85 -25.15
C PRO A 354 -4.09 6.64 -26.07
N VAL A 355 -4.73 5.54 -25.63
CA VAL A 355 -4.90 4.33 -26.45
C VAL A 355 -5.96 4.54 -27.53
N ASP A 356 -7.07 5.21 -27.22
CA ASP A 356 -8.22 5.32 -28.12
C ASP A 356 -8.63 6.76 -28.44
N SER A 357 -8.06 7.75 -27.75
CA SER A 357 -8.43 9.17 -27.84
C SER A 357 -9.91 9.44 -27.56
N ASN A 358 -10.60 8.55 -26.87
CA ASN A 358 -12.00 8.71 -26.53
C ASN A 358 -12.14 9.69 -25.36
N SER A 359 -12.72 10.87 -25.62
CA SER A 359 -12.88 11.89 -24.60
C SER A 359 -13.59 11.41 -23.34
N ARG A 360 -14.42 10.35 -23.41
CA ARG A 360 -15.11 9.77 -22.25
C ARG A 360 -14.19 9.10 -21.24
N HIS A 361 -12.99 8.67 -21.66
CA HIS A 361 -11.98 8.09 -20.76
C HIS A 361 -11.02 9.12 -20.20
N HIS A 362 -11.07 10.37 -20.66
CA HIS A 362 -10.29 11.44 -20.05
C HIS A 362 -10.88 11.78 -18.67
N PRO A 363 -10.07 11.99 -17.61
CA PRO A 363 -10.62 12.19 -16.27
C PRO A 363 -11.41 13.50 -16.11
N ASP A 364 -11.19 14.48 -16.99
CA ASP A 364 -11.98 15.73 -17.01
C ASP A 364 -13.33 15.58 -17.73
N PHE A 365 -13.63 14.40 -18.30
CA PHE A 365 -14.97 14.11 -18.81
C PHE A 365 -15.96 14.11 -17.66
N ALA A 366 -17.09 14.80 -17.83
CA ALA A 366 -18.08 15.00 -16.76
C ALA A 366 -18.56 13.69 -16.09
N GLY A 367 -18.61 12.58 -16.85
CA GLY A 367 -18.93 11.26 -16.31
C GLY A 367 -17.90 10.75 -15.31
N VAL A 368 -16.61 10.89 -15.63
CA VAL A 368 -15.47 10.46 -14.81
C VAL A 368 -15.20 11.44 -13.67
N ASP A 369 -15.13 12.74 -14.00
CA ASP A 369 -14.84 13.81 -13.04
C ASP A 369 -15.81 13.78 -11.86
N ARG A 370 -17.11 13.59 -12.12
CA ARG A 370 -18.15 13.55 -11.09
C ARG A 370 -17.88 12.50 -10.01
N TRP A 371 -17.56 11.27 -10.39
CA TRP A 371 -17.34 10.22 -9.38
C TRP A 371 -15.95 10.29 -8.74
N LEU A 372 -14.93 10.81 -9.45
CA LEU A 372 -13.62 11.11 -8.84
C LEU A 372 -13.72 12.21 -7.79
N VAL A 373 -14.40 13.32 -8.09
CA VAL A 373 -14.68 14.41 -7.14
C VAL A 373 -15.42 13.86 -5.92
N ARG A 374 -16.50 13.10 -6.14
CA ARG A 374 -17.31 12.59 -5.04
C ARG A 374 -16.54 11.60 -4.15
N ALA A 375 -15.72 10.74 -4.74
CA ALA A 375 -14.83 9.85 -3.99
C ALA A 375 -13.79 10.64 -3.17
N GLN A 376 -13.15 11.63 -3.79
CA GLN A 376 -12.18 12.50 -3.13
C GLN A 376 -12.79 13.22 -1.92
N GLU A 377 -13.97 13.82 -2.07
CA GLU A 377 -14.70 14.46 -0.98
C GLU A 377 -15.02 13.47 0.12
N THR A 378 -15.62 12.33 -0.23
CA THR A 378 -16.05 11.33 0.76
C THR A 378 -14.87 10.81 1.59
N ILE A 379 -13.73 10.53 0.95
CA ILE A 379 -12.52 10.08 1.65
C ILE A 379 -11.93 11.20 2.53
N ASN A 380 -11.82 12.41 2.01
CA ASN A 380 -11.22 13.52 2.74
C ASN A 380 -12.10 14.01 3.90
N ASP A 381 -13.41 13.97 3.75
CA ASP A 381 -14.38 14.27 4.82
C ASP A 381 -14.33 13.23 5.95
N CYS A 382 -13.88 11.99 5.64
CA CYS A 382 -13.57 10.96 6.63
C CYS A 382 -12.18 11.14 7.28
N GLY A 383 -11.43 12.19 6.95
CA GLY A 383 -10.09 12.46 7.49
C GLY A 383 -8.93 11.90 6.66
N GLY A 384 -9.18 11.42 5.44
CA GLY A 384 -8.16 10.84 4.57
C GLY A 384 -7.95 9.34 4.81
N LEU A 385 -6.79 8.81 4.40
CA LEU A 385 -6.46 7.38 4.46
C LEU A 385 -5.27 7.06 5.38
N LEU A 386 -4.76 8.04 6.14
CA LEU A 386 -3.53 7.90 6.92
C LEU A 386 -3.70 6.82 8.00
N ASP A 387 -2.91 5.75 7.87
CA ASP A 387 -2.85 4.63 8.81
C ASP A 387 -1.39 4.12 8.89
N PRO A 388 -0.54 4.74 9.73
CA PRO A 388 0.88 4.38 9.83
C PRO A 388 1.10 2.95 10.35
N GLU A 389 0.16 2.39 11.11
CA GLU A 389 0.20 1.00 11.59
C GLU A 389 0.06 0.01 10.43
N LYS A 390 -0.66 0.39 9.38
CA LYS A 390 -0.72 -0.35 8.10
C LYS A 390 0.27 0.13 7.05
N GLY A 391 1.03 1.18 7.32
CA GLY A 391 2.02 1.75 6.40
C GLY A 391 1.38 2.65 5.34
N VAL A 392 0.14 3.10 5.55
CA VAL A 392 -0.57 4.04 4.68
C VAL A 392 -0.24 5.46 5.10
N LEU A 393 0.32 6.23 4.16
CA LEU A 393 0.88 7.56 4.42
C LEU A 393 0.05 8.71 3.83
N VAL A 394 -1.10 8.41 3.22
CA VAL A 394 -1.93 9.38 2.50
C VAL A 394 -2.94 10.03 3.45
N SER A 395 -2.61 11.23 3.93
CA SER A 395 -3.51 12.02 4.79
C SER A 395 -4.64 12.73 4.05
N ARG A 396 -4.53 12.86 2.72
CA ARG A 396 -5.54 13.48 1.87
C ARG A 396 -5.39 12.95 0.46
N VAL A 397 -6.47 12.50 -0.15
CA VAL A 397 -6.50 12.07 -1.56
C VAL A 397 -6.74 13.26 -2.49
N THR A 398 -6.32 13.16 -3.75
CA THR A 398 -6.42 14.26 -4.71
C THR A 398 -6.65 13.81 -6.16
N LYS A 399 -7.47 14.57 -6.88
CA LYS A 399 -7.58 14.55 -8.35
C LYS A 399 -6.75 15.64 -9.01
N LYS A 400 -6.13 16.54 -8.24
CA LYS A 400 -5.38 17.67 -8.78
C LYS A 400 -3.97 17.22 -9.12
N GLU A 401 -3.64 17.25 -10.40
CA GLU A 401 -2.35 16.79 -10.89
C GLU A 401 -1.15 17.51 -10.26
N ALA A 402 -1.28 18.80 -9.94
CA ALA A 402 -0.23 19.56 -9.23
C ALA A 402 0.06 19.07 -7.80
N GLU A 403 -0.80 18.21 -7.25
CA GLU A 403 -0.65 17.56 -5.94
C GLU A 403 -0.18 16.10 -6.07
N MET A 404 0.18 15.66 -7.29
CA MET A 404 0.66 14.32 -7.58
C MET A 404 2.17 14.34 -7.87
N ARG A 405 2.86 13.28 -7.45
CA ARG A 405 4.29 13.09 -7.72
C ARG A 405 4.50 11.76 -8.42
N ALA A 406 4.52 11.78 -9.75
CA ALA A 406 4.82 10.61 -10.56
C ALA A 406 6.32 10.27 -10.50
N ARG A 407 6.63 9.12 -9.91
CA ARG A 407 7.92 8.43 -9.98
C ARG A 407 7.80 7.42 -11.11
N THR A 408 8.78 7.34 -12.01
CA THR A 408 8.72 6.41 -13.15
C THR A 408 10.05 5.72 -13.38
N CYS A 409 9.98 4.48 -13.85
CA CYS A 409 11.11 3.70 -14.34
C CYS A 409 10.65 2.75 -15.45
N ASP A 410 11.63 2.16 -16.14
CA ASP A 410 11.37 1.00 -16.98
C ASP A 410 11.49 -0.28 -16.19
N ALA A 411 10.79 -1.30 -16.67
CA ALA A 411 10.96 -2.64 -16.18
C ALA A 411 12.41 -3.11 -16.37
N GLY A 412 13.06 -3.51 -15.28
CA GLY A 412 14.42 -4.03 -15.27
C GLY A 412 15.53 -3.01 -15.00
N ASP A 413 15.24 -1.71 -14.89
CA ASP A 413 16.25 -0.67 -14.61
C ASP A 413 17.08 -0.96 -13.33
N PHE A 414 16.45 -1.62 -12.35
CA PHE A 414 17.08 -2.00 -11.09
C PHE A 414 18.16 -3.08 -11.25
N LEU A 415 18.14 -3.87 -12.33
CA LEU A 415 19.14 -4.92 -12.58
C LEU A 415 20.49 -4.32 -12.97
N ASN A 416 20.47 -3.16 -13.64
CA ASN A 416 21.66 -2.53 -14.21
C ASN A 416 22.38 -1.59 -13.25
N ASN A 417 21.81 -1.29 -12.08
CA ASN A 417 22.33 -0.29 -11.15
C ASN A 417 22.51 -0.89 -9.76
N VAL A 418 23.75 -0.93 -9.26
CA VAL A 418 23.97 -1.22 -7.84
C VAL A 418 23.31 -0.13 -7.01
N ARG A 419 22.52 -0.51 -6.01
CA ARG A 419 21.94 0.44 -5.06
C ARG A 419 22.02 -0.07 -3.64
N LEU A 420 22.33 0.86 -2.73
CA LEU A 420 22.22 0.66 -1.30
C LEU A 420 20.85 1.08 -0.78
N SER A 421 20.33 0.34 0.18
CA SER A 421 19.18 0.76 0.97
C SER A 421 19.37 0.35 2.42
N VAL A 422 18.69 1.06 3.31
CA VAL A 422 18.72 0.79 4.76
C VAL A 422 17.31 0.61 5.30
N SER A 423 17.16 -0.24 6.32
CA SER A 423 15.87 -0.46 6.96
C SER A 423 15.38 0.75 7.75
N ARG A 424 16.24 1.72 8.07
CA ARG A 424 15.89 2.95 8.79
C ARG A 424 16.67 4.15 8.25
N SER A 425 15.96 5.23 7.91
CA SER A 425 16.54 6.50 7.46
C SER A 425 17.11 7.35 8.60
N GLY A 426 16.95 6.93 9.86
CA GLY A 426 17.54 7.56 11.03
C GLY A 426 17.36 6.71 12.29
N LEU A 427 18.21 6.95 13.29
CA LEU A 427 18.16 6.26 14.57
C LEU A 427 18.13 7.26 15.72
N HIS A 428 17.25 7.01 16.70
CA HIS A 428 17.22 7.77 17.95
C HIS A 428 17.47 6.84 19.12
N PHE A 429 18.36 7.20 20.03
CA PHE A 429 18.68 6.50 21.26
C PHE A 429 18.35 7.39 22.46
N ALA A 430 17.90 6.79 23.55
CA ALA A 430 17.66 7.50 24.80
C ALA A 430 18.23 6.73 25.99
N ALA A 431 18.93 7.42 26.88
CA ALA A 431 19.42 6.88 28.14
C ALA A 431 19.44 7.94 29.25
N SER A 432 19.46 7.46 30.49
CA SER A 432 19.85 8.28 31.64
C SER A 432 21.35 8.60 31.56
N ALA A 433 21.74 9.81 31.90
CA ALA A 433 23.15 10.19 31.99
C ALA A 433 23.88 9.61 33.22
N LEU A 434 23.15 8.94 34.13
CA LEU A 434 23.69 8.45 35.41
C LEU A 434 24.47 7.13 35.31
N GLU A 435 24.30 6.39 34.21
CA GLU A 435 24.90 5.07 34.04
C GLU A 435 25.55 4.94 32.66
N ALA A 436 26.84 4.62 32.65
CA ALA A 436 27.56 4.24 31.45
C ALA A 436 27.04 2.89 30.94
N ARG A 437 26.54 2.86 29.71
CA ARG A 437 26.05 1.65 29.06
C ARG A 437 26.23 1.74 27.54
N THR A 438 26.11 0.60 26.89
CA THR A 438 26.00 0.53 25.43
C THR A 438 24.56 0.24 25.07
N LEU A 439 23.96 1.10 24.27
CA LEU A 439 22.66 0.86 23.68
C LEU A 439 22.83 0.25 22.30
N GLU A 440 22.00 -0.74 21.96
CA GLU A 440 22.02 -1.38 20.65
C GLU A 440 20.71 -1.12 19.91
N LYS A 441 20.82 -0.80 18.61
CA LYS A 441 19.72 -0.92 17.65
C LYS A 441 20.20 -1.62 16.40
N ARG A 442 19.30 -2.38 15.76
CA ARG A 442 19.59 -3.01 14.48
C ARG A 442 19.37 -2.02 13.32
N LEU A 443 20.29 -2.06 12.35
CA LEU A 443 20.15 -1.42 11.06
C LEU A 443 20.37 -2.47 9.96
N GLY A 444 19.36 -2.67 9.12
CA GLY A 444 19.48 -3.52 7.95
C GLY A 444 20.13 -2.75 6.81
N ILE A 445 21.13 -3.34 6.16
CA ILE A 445 21.71 -2.88 4.90
C ILE A 445 21.28 -3.85 3.82
N ALA A 446 20.88 -3.32 2.68
CA ALA A 446 20.60 -4.12 1.51
C ALA A 446 21.22 -3.54 0.25
N VAL A 447 21.68 -4.44 -0.62
CA VAL A 447 22.30 -4.14 -1.91
C VAL A 447 21.46 -4.80 -3.01
N SER A 448 21.10 -4.06 -4.05
CA SER A 448 20.42 -4.58 -5.25
C SER A 448 21.20 -4.25 -6.51
N GLY A 449 20.95 -4.95 -7.61
CA GLY A 449 21.61 -4.77 -8.91
C GLY A 449 22.83 -5.69 -9.14
N ALA A 450 23.45 -5.58 -10.31
CA ALA A 450 24.65 -6.36 -10.66
C ALA A 450 25.90 -5.90 -9.88
N SER A 451 26.75 -6.82 -9.38
CA SER A 451 27.99 -6.58 -8.58
C SER A 451 28.68 -5.20 -8.72
N PRO A 452 29.22 -4.59 -7.63
CA PRO A 452 29.71 -5.24 -6.41
C PRO A 452 28.69 -5.29 -5.27
N LEU A 453 28.66 -6.44 -4.58
CA LEU A 453 27.80 -6.67 -3.41
C LEU A 453 28.45 -6.24 -2.09
N THR A 454 29.67 -5.71 -2.08
CA THR A 454 30.39 -5.38 -0.84
C THR A 454 30.17 -3.94 -0.39
N TRP A 455 30.14 -3.74 0.92
CA TRP A 455 30.00 -2.42 1.55
C TRP A 455 30.87 -2.28 2.79
N SER A 456 31.20 -1.03 3.14
CA SER A 456 31.91 -0.64 4.36
C SER A 456 31.19 0.51 5.08
N ILE A 457 31.41 0.62 6.38
CA ILE A 457 30.76 1.57 7.28
C ILE A 457 31.82 2.36 8.04
N GLU A 458 31.66 3.68 8.01
CA GLU A 458 32.37 4.64 8.84
C GLU A 458 31.37 5.38 9.74
N THR A 459 31.78 5.77 10.95
CA THR A 459 31.02 6.68 11.83
C THR A 459 31.83 7.96 12.04
N ASP A 460 31.15 9.10 12.17
CA ASP A 460 31.81 10.41 12.36
C ASP A 460 31.95 10.83 13.83
N ALA A 461 31.57 9.96 14.78
CA ALA A 461 31.63 10.23 16.20
C ALA A 461 32.16 9.03 17.00
N PRO A 462 33.05 9.26 17.99
CA PRO A 462 33.70 8.17 18.74
C PRO A 462 32.75 7.41 19.67
N TRP A 463 31.60 7.97 20.02
CA TRP A 463 30.59 7.31 20.84
C TRP A 463 29.68 6.34 20.06
N LEU A 464 29.84 6.26 18.74
CA LEU A 464 29.01 5.44 17.87
C LEU A 464 29.87 4.41 17.12
N SER A 465 29.51 3.13 17.21
CA SER A 465 30.14 2.05 16.45
C SER A 465 29.12 1.15 15.76
N CYS A 466 29.56 0.41 14.72
CA CYS A 466 28.72 -0.49 13.94
C CYS A 466 29.41 -1.85 13.77
N VAL A 467 28.69 -2.94 14.04
CA VAL A 467 29.23 -4.31 13.97
C VAL A 467 28.32 -5.22 13.14
N PRO A 468 28.82 -5.88 12.07
CA PRO A 468 30.12 -5.67 11.45
C PRO A 468 30.21 -4.31 10.71
N SER A 469 31.41 -3.73 10.62
CA SER A 469 31.67 -2.49 9.86
C SER A 469 31.92 -2.72 8.36
N THR A 470 32.02 -3.97 7.92
CA THR A 470 32.11 -4.35 6.50
C THR A 470 31.24 -5.57 6.23
N GLY A 471 30.78 -5.74 4.99
CA GLY A 471 30.02 -6.91 4.62
C GLY A 471 29.78 -7.03 3.13
N SER A 472 29.01 -8.04 2.77
CA SER A 472 28.55 -8.30 1.41
C SER A 472 27.07 -8.65 1.40
N GLY A 473 26.37 -8.24 0.34
CA GLY A 473 24.95 -8.45 0.14
C GLY A 473 24.10 -7.80 1.24
N ASN A 474 22.90 -8.36 1.40
CA ASN A 474 21.95 -7.95 2.42
C ASN A 474 22.40 -8.45 3.80
N LYS A 475 22.45 -7.57 4.80
CA LYS A 475 22.85 -7.93 6.17
C LYS A 475 22.26 -7.01 7.21
N ALA A 476 21.93 -7.54 8.37
CA ALA A 476 21.66 -6.74 9.56
C ALA A 476 22.98 -6.45 10.29
N ILE A 477 23.15 -5.20 10.73
CA ILE A 477 24.25 -4.76 11.58
C ILE A 477 23.72 -4.27 12.94
N ALA A 478 24.53 -4.38 13.98
CA ALA A 478 24.30 -3.75 15.28
C ALA A 478 24.89 -2.34 15.28
N VAL A 479 24.08 -1.34 15.57
CA VAL A 479 24.49 0.05 15.82
C VAL A 479 24.55 0.26 17.32
N LEU A 480 25.75 0.55 17.82
CA LEU A 480 26.06 0.65 19.23
C LEU A 480 26.33 2.11 19.61
N ALA A 481 25.51 2.65 20.51
CA ALA A 481 25.72 3.98 21.09
C ALA A 481 26.28 3.83 22.51
N HIS A 482 27.51 4.26 22.70
CA HIS A 482 28.24 4.21 23.97
C HIS A 482 28.00 5.50 24.75
N THR A 483 27.49 5.39 25.98
CA THR A 483 27.18 6.57 26.82
C THR A 483 28.33 6.98 27.75
N ALA A 484 29.37 6.15 27.87
CA ALA A 484 30.50 6.41 28.76
C ALA A 484 31.24 7.70 28.37
N GLY A 485 31.46 8.59 29.34
CA GLY A 485 32.22 9.84 29.13
C GLY A 485 31.48 10.93 28.36
N LEU A 486 30.20 10.74 28.05
CA LEU A 486 29.37 11.78 27.42
C LEU A 486 28.59 12.57 28.46
N GLU A 487 28.63 13.90 28.32
CA GLU A 487 27.81 14.80 29.14
C GLU A 487 26.31 14.66 28.81
N PRO A 488 25.42 14.96 29.77
CA PRO A 488 24.00 15.06 29.51
C PRO A 488 23.68 16.01 28.35
N GLY A 489 22.70 15.65 27.53
CA GLY A 489 22.31 16.44 26.36
C GLY A 489 22.05 15.61 25.11
N LYS A 490 21.97 16.32 23.97
CA LYS A 490 21.72 15.73 22.66
C LYS A 490 23.03 15.61 21.89
N HIS A 491 23.40 14.38 21.56
CA HIS A 491 24.55 14.05 20.73
C HIS A 491 24.06 13.60 19.34
N THR A 492 24.69 14.11 18.28
CA THR A 492 24.34 13.78 16.89
C THR A 492 25.54 13.23 16.16
N ALA A 493 25.33 12.19 15.36
CA ALA A 493 26.35 11.53 14.55
C ALA A 493 25.73 11.02 13.24
N ARG A 494 26.58 10.51 12.35
CA ARG A 494 26.21 9.93 11.06
C ARG A 494 26.93 8.59 10.86
N ILE A 495 26.18 7.63 10.35
CA ILE A 495 26.72 6.37 9.81
C ILE A 495 26.87 6.56 8.31
N ILE A 496 28.08 6.43 7.78
CA ILE A 496 28.43 6.60 6.36
C ILE A 496 28.66 5.21 5.76
N ILE A 497 27.79 4.78 4.86
CA ILE A 497 27.85 3.47 4.21
C ILE A 497 28.36 3.66 2.78
N ARG A 498 29.49 3.03 2.48
CA ARG A 498 30.09 3.02 1.13
C ARG A 498 29.86 1.67 0.47
N CYS A 499 29.48 1.68 -0.80
CA CYS A 499 29.40 0.49 -1.64
C CYS A 499 29.92 0.89 -3.01
N PRO A 500 31.12 0.46 -3.40
CA PRO A 500 31.66 0.74 -4.73
C PRO A 500 30.66 0.31 -5.82
N GLY A 501 30.45 1.14 -6.83
CA GLY A 501 29.49 0.88 -7.90
C GLY A 501 28.04 1.26 -7.58
N ALA A 502 27.68 1.47 -6.30
CA ALA A 502 26.33 1.91 -5.95
C ALA A 502 26.08 3.35 -6.40
N THR A 503 25.05 3.57 -7.22
CA THR A 503 24.74 4.89 -7.79
C THR A 503 24.33 5.93 -6.73
N ASN A 504 23.97 5.47 -5.53
CA ASN A 504 23.55 6.28 -4.40
C ASN A 504 24.52 6.24 -3.20
N ALA A 505 25.75 5.74 -3.39
CA ALA A 505 26.78 5.77 -2.35
C ALA A 505 27.60 7.07 -2.39
N PRO A 506 28.10 7.57 -1.23
CA PRO A 506 27.86 7.03 0.11
C PRO A 506 26.43 7.31 0.61
N LEU A 507 25.78 6.30 1.17
CA LEU A 507 24.49 6.44 1.84
C LEU A 507 24.72 6.82 3.30
N THR A 508 24.02 7.85 3.80
CA THR A 508 24.23 8.31 5.18
C THR A 508 22.98 8.20 6.05
N VAL A 509 23.14 7.69 7.27
CA VAL A 509 22.06 7.55 8.26
C VAL A 509 22.34 8.43 9.49
N PRO A 510 21.52 9.47 9.77
CA PRO A 510 21.65 10.27 10.98
C PRO A 510 21.31 9.46 12.24
N VAL A 511 22.09 9.67 13.30
CA VAL A 511 21.90 9.10 14.62
C VAL A 511 21.82 10.21 15.66
N VAL A 512 20.85 10.12 16.56
CA VAL A 512 20.67 11.03 17.69
C VAL A 512 20.68 10.22 18.97
N LEU A 513 21.57 10.54 19.92
CA LEU A 513 21.54 10.05 21.29
C LEU A 513 21.08 11.17 22.22
N SER A 514 20.05 10.92 23.02
CA SER A 514 19.57 11.83 24.06
C SER A 514 19.93 11.26 25.44
N LEU A 515 20.87 11.91 26.11
CA LEU A 515 21.22 11.65 27.50
C LEU A 515 20.44 12.59 28.39
N LEU A 516 19.49 12.04 29.14
CA LEU A 516 18.63 12.80 30.01
C LEU A 516 19.30 12.95 31.38
N GLU A 517 19.56 14.19 31.77
CA GLU A 517 19.69 14.55 33.18
C GLU A 517 18.38 14.22 33.89
N ARG A 518 18.45 13.72 35.14
CA ARG A 518 17.27 13.78 36.01
C ARG A 518 16.87 15.26 36.10
N ARG A 519 15.72 15.65 35.56
CA ARG A 519 15.07 16.85 36.09
C ARG A 519 14.85 16.62 37.57
N ARG A 520 15.39 17.55 38.37
CA ARG A 520 15.29 17.67 39.82
C ARG A 520 13.99 17.08 40.37
N LEU A 521 14.12 16.03 41.18
CA LEU A 521 13.09 15.53 42.08
C LEU A 521 13.01 16.37 43.37
N ALA A 522 13.33 17.67 43.32
CA ALA A 522 13.43 18.54 44.50
C ALA A 522 12.88 19.98 44.32
N ASP A 523 12.20 20.31 43.21
CA ASP A 523 11.49 21.62 43.08
C ASP A 523 9.95 21.46 43.07
N TYR A 524 9.42 20.27 43.41
CA TYR A 524 7.97 20.08 43.64
C TYR A 524 7.59 20.13 45.13
N ASP A 525 8.57 20.14 46.05
CA ASP A 525 8.34 20.06 47.50
C ASP A 525 8.48 21.43 48.23
N SER A 526 8.48 22.55 47.47
CA SER A 526 8.61 23.90 48.05
C SER A 526 7.51 24.88 47.63
N ARG A 527 6.43 24.41 46.98
CA ARG A 527 5.23 25.24 46.70
C ARG A 527 3.93 24.66 47.25
N SER A 528 4.01 23.69 48.15
CA SER A 528 2.92 23.22 48.99
C SER A 528 2.93 23.90 50.37
N ASN A 529 3.09 25.23 50.40
CA ASN A 529 2.73 26.04 51.56
C ASN A 529 2.34 27.45 51.09
N PHE A 530 1.10 27.81 51.44
CA PHE A 530 0.27 28.98 51.08
C PHE A 530 -0.53 28.88 49.78
#